data_AF-A0A3B9WXF8-F1
#
_entry.id   AF-A0A3B9WXF8-F1
#
_cell.length_a   1.000
_cell.length_b   1.000
_cell.length_c   1.000
_cell.angle_alpha   90.00
_cell.angle_beta   90.00
_cell.angle_gamma   90.00
#
_symmetry.space_group_name_H-M   'P 1'
#
loop_
_entity.id
_entity.type
_entity.pdbx_description
1 polymer ?
#
loop_
_entity_poly.entity_id
_entity_poly.type
_entity_poly.pdbx_seq_one_letter_code
_entity_poly.pdbx_strand_id
1 'polypeptide(L)'
;MDGMPVTFSVQINSASVSATAFAVETSAGEFITPLCATLRPAQEPLELRTVLLIGPFSAGDSLPIGVEIVEQLEDTEGNSLVGLKSENLTALAAGPSLVFAELFAPGALGLEGECSEETAQAVLLTWEGGVTGPQSGNLAEAQRTAMSVLLENGERVLPLSLGDDDPDNHVIACLAETSPAVSVSVIAGFFHDPGDDPNPATSIDVVSKITE
;
A
#
# COMPACT_ATOMS: atom_id res chain seq x y z
N MET A 1 15.89 15.57 0.28
CA MET A 1 14.48 15.70 -0.13
C MET A 1 13.86 14.38 0.22
N ASP A 2 12.75 14.43 0.91
CA ASP A 2 12.18 13.28 1.57
C ASP A 2 10.99 12.82 0.74
N GLY A 3 10.87 11.51 0.57
CA GLY A 3 9.68 10.88 0.03
C GLY A 3 8.78 10.45 1.17
N MET A 4 7.51 10.82 1.11
CA MET A 4 6.51 10.44 2.09
C MET A 4 5.29 9.86 1.38
N PRO A 5 5.11 8.52 1.36
CA PRO A 5 3.93 7.90 0.80
C PRO A 5 2.70 8.22 1.66
N VAL A 6 1.57 8.52 1.00
CA VAL A 6 0.26 8.71 1.64
C VAL A 6 -0.71 7.75 0.98
N THR A 7 -1.11 6.72 1.72
CA THR A 7 -1.99 5.64 1.24
C THR A 7 -3.45 5.93 1.60
N PHE A 8 -4.34 5.72 0.64
CA PHE A 8 -5.77 5.93 0.71
C PHE A 8 -6.53 4.61 0.67
N SER A 9 -7.67 4.54 1.35
CA SER A 9 -8.58 3.38 1.26
C SER A 9 -9.39 3.34 -0.05
N VAL A 10 -9.23 4.34 -0.91
CA VAL A 10 -9.89 4.51 -2.21
C VAL A 10 -8.85 4.75 -3.30
N GLN A 11 -9.19 4.41 -4.54
CA GLN A 11 -8.36 4.78 -5.69
C GLN A 11 -8.53 6.27 -6.00
N ILE A 12 -7.44 6.92 -6.33
CA ILE A 12 -7.29 8.34 -6.55
C ILE A 12 -7.41 8.64 -8.05
N ASN A 13 -8.18 9.68 -8.37
CA ASN A 13 -8.20 10.24 -9.70
C ASN A 13 -6.86 10.91 -9.99
N SER A 14 -6.03 10.27 -10.82
CA SER A 14 -4.68 10.73 -11.16
C SER A 14 -4.63 12.15 -11.73
N ALA A 15 -5.70 12.60 -12.40
CA ALA A 15 -5.79 13.95 -12.95
C ALA A 15 -6.00 15.04 -11.88
N SER A 16 -6.43 14.65 -10.67
CA SER A 16 -6.65 15.57 -9.55
C SER A 16 -5.41 15.75 -8.66
N VAL A 17 -4.37 14.92 -8.83
CA VAL A 17 -3.18 14.95 -7.97
C VAL A 17 -2.36 16.22 -8.24
N SER A 18 -2.23 17.06 -7.21
CA SER A 18 -1.39 18.26 -7.20
C SER A 18 -0.62 18.34 -5.89
N ALA A 19 0.60 18.87 -5.94
CA ALA A 19 1.39 19.12 -4.73
C ALA A 19 0.69 20.11 -3.78
N THR A 20 -0.06 21.08 -4.31
CA THR A 20 -0.79 22.08 -3.52
C THR A 20 -2.00 21.52 -2.79
N ALA A 21 -2.48 20.34 -3.17
CA ALA A 21 -3.59 19.67 -2.49
C ALA A 21 -3.20 19.16 -1.10
N PHE A 22 -1.91 19.11 -0.76
CA PHE A 22 -1.41 18.56 0.48
C PHE A 22 -0.71 19.61 1.33
N ALA A 23 -0.94 19.55 2.64
CA ALA A 23 -0.19 20.28 3.65
C ALA A 23 0.38 19.27 4.65
N VAL A 24 1.71 19.27 4.79
CA VAL A 24 2.42 18.41 5.75
C VAL A 24 2.68 19.20 7.01
N GLU A 25 2.11 18.76 8.13
CA GLU A 25 2.36 19.33 9.45
C GLU A 25 3.66 18.75 10.01
N THR A 26 4.54 19.61 10.52
CA THR A 26 5.79 19.20 11.14
C THR A 26 5.78 19.38 12.66
N SER A 27 6.68 18.70 13.37
CA SER A 27 6.82 18.81 14.83
C SER A 27 7.20 20.22 15.31
N ALA A 28 7.70 21.08 14.41
CA ALA A 28 7.94 22.49 14.66
C ALA A 28 6.67 23.37 14.59
N GLY A 29 5.51 22.80 14.22
CA GLY A 29 4.25 23.51 14.01
C GLY A 29 4.15 24.22 12.66
N GLU A 30 5.05 23.91 11.72
CA GLU A 30 5.02 24.44 10.36
C GLU A 30 4.21 23.54 9.44
N PHE A 31 3.49 24.16 8.49
CA PHE A 31 2.81 23.48 7.39
C PHE A 31 3.62 23.64 6.11
N ILE A 32 4.04 22.53 5.52
CA ILE A 32 4.86 22.50 4.32
C ILE A 32 4.02 21.98 3.16
N THR A 33 3.91 22.77 2.10
CA THR A 33 3.40 22.28 0.81
C THR A 33 4.49 21.45 0.13
N PRO A 34 4.21 20.20 -0.28
CA PRO A 34 5.14 19.39 -1.06
C PRO A 34 5.62 20.11 -2.33
N LEU A 35 6.80 19.73 -2.80
CA LEU A 35 7.34 20.21 -4.08
C LEU A 35 6.83 19.36 -5.26
N CYS A 36 6.46 18.11 -4.99
CA CYS A 36 5.84 17.20 -5.93
C CYS A 36 4.85 16.28 -5.20
N ALA A 37 3.79 15.88 -5.90
CA ALA A 37 2.90 14.79 -5.53
C ALA A 37 2.70 13.92 -6.78
N THR A 38 2.84 12.61 -6.64
CA THR A 38 2.78 11.68 -7.77
C THR A 38 2.23 10.32 -7.32
N LEU A 39 1.52 9.61 -8.19
CA LEU A 39 1.13 8.22 -7.93
C LEU A 39 2.26 7.22 -8.20
N ARG A 40 3.35 7.65 -8.85
CA ARG A 40 4.50 6.79 -9.11
C ARG A 40 5.22 6.39 -7.81
N PRO A 41 5.71 5.14 -7.69
CA PRO A 41 5.69 4.08 -8.71
C PRO A 41 4.33 3.40 -8.96
N ALA A 42 3.46 3.32 -7.95
CA ALA A 42 2.11 2.70 -7.95
C ALA A 42 1.09 3.34 -8.92
N GLN A 43 1.28 3.15 -10.22
CA GLN A 43 0.47 3.78 -11.27
C GLN A 43 -0.31 2.78 -12.13
N GLU A 44 -0.25 1.49 -11.81
CA GLU A 44 -0.96 0.46 -12.56
C GLU A 44 -2.44 0.41 -12.12
N PRO A 45 -3.31 -0.23 -12.91
CA PRO A 45 -4.71 -0.39 -12.50
C PRO A 45 -4.81 -1.09 -11.14
N LEU A 46 -5.74 -0.66 -10.29
CA LEU A 46 -5.97 -1.12 -8.91
C LEU A 46 -5.01 -0.56 -7.84
N GLU A 47 -3.84 -0.05 -8.24
CA GLU A 47 -2.78 0.45 -7.34
C GLU A 47 -2.82 1.96 -7.06
N LEU A 48 -3.76 2.69 -7.67
CA LEU A 48 -3.83 4.16 -7.64
C LEU A 48 -4.24 4.73 -6.26
N ARG A 49 -3.74 4.18 -5.16
CA ARG A 49 -4.11 4.47 -3.77
C ARG A 49 -3.01 5.18 -3.01
N THR A 50 -1.82 5.29 -3.58
CA THR A 50 -0.65 5.86 -2.88
C THR A 50 -0.17 7.10 -3.60
N VAL A 51 -0.22 8.25 -2.93
CA VAL A 51 0.42 9.47 -3.42
C VAL A 51 1.75 9.63 -2.72
N LEU A 52 2.85 9.59 -3.47
CA LEU A 52 4.18 9.94 -2.98
C LEU A 52 4.35 11.46 -2.97
N LEU A 53 4.46 12.03 -1.77
CA LEU A 53 4.80 13.43 -1.56
C LEU A 53 6.32 13.57 -1.51
N ILE A 54 6.86 14.59 -2.19
CA ILE A 54 8.31 14.86 -2.19
C ILE A 54 8.53 16.30 -1.74
N GLY A 55 9.30 16.48 -0.67
CA GLY A 55 9.52 17.80 -0.08
C GLY A 55 10.60 17.81 1.01
N PRO A 56 10.85 18.97 1.62
CA PRO A 56 11.80 19.12 2.72
C PRO A 56 11.10 18.90 4.08
N PHE A 57 10.51 17.72 4.28
CA PHE A 57 9.66 17.45 5.46
C PHE A 57 10.44 17.26 6.76
N SER A 58 11.74 16.94 6.65
CA SER A 58 12.62 16.70 7.79
C SER A 58 13.78 17.71 7.91
N ALA A 59 13.52 18.98 7.56
CA ALA A 59 14.55 20.02 7.66
C ALA A 59 14.99 20.24 9.12
N GLY A 60 16.28 20.00 9.41
CA GLY A 60 16.84 20.08 10.75
C GLY A 60 16.45 18.86 11.59
N ASP A 61 15.91 19.11 12.79
CA ASP A 61 15.38 18.07 13.70
C ASP A 61 13.83 18.00 13.67
N SER A 62 13.18 18.73 12.76
CA SER A 62 11.73 18.68 12.59
C SER A 62 11.35 17.40 11.86
N LEU A 63 10.29 16.72 12.28
CA LEU A 63 9.75 15.53 11.61
C LEU A 63 8.34 15.82 11.12
N PRO A 64 7.89 15.20 10.01
CA PRO A 64 6.48 15.23 9.67
C PRO A 64 5.69 14.53 10.78
N ILE A 65 4.57 15.12 11.19
CA ILE A 65 3.65 14.57 12.20
C ILE A 65 2.21 14.42 11.71
N GLY A 66 1.89 14.99 10.54
CA GLY A 66 0.59 14.78 9.92
C GLY A 66 0.53 15.29 8.48
N VAL A 67 -0.53 14.89 7.80
CA VAL A 67 -0.85 15.33 6.44
C VAL A 67 -2.34 15.68 6.39
N GLU A 68 -2.64 16.83 5.79
CA GLU A 68 -4.01 17.26 5.51
C GLU A 68 -4.19 17.52 4.01
N ILE A 69 -5.36 17.17 3.49
CA ILE A 69 -5.79 17.49 2.13
C ILE A 69 -6.50 18.84 2.15
N VAL A 70 -5.83 19.88 1.66
CA VAL A 70 -6.26 21.29 1.79
C VAL A 70 -6.82 21.89 0.50
N GLU A 71 -6.54 21.28 -0.65
CA GLU A 71 -7.16 21.64 -1.94
C GLU A 71 -7.67 20.39 -2.67
N GLN A 72 -8.28 20.59 -3.85
CA GLN A 72 -8.97 19.55 -4.60
C GLN A 72 -8.09 18.31 -4.83
N LEU A 73 -8.57 17.18 -4.31
CA LEU A 73 -8.13 15.83 -4.59
C LEU A 73 -9.38 14.96 -4.62
N GLU A 74 -9.49 14.08 -5.62
CA GLU A 74 -10.69 13.27 -5.85
C GLU A 74 -10.34 11.79 -5.90
N ASP A 75 -11.29 10.96 -5.46
CA ASP A 75 -11.27 9.54 -5.79
C ASP A 75 -11.71 9.29 -7.25
N THR A 76 -11.59 8.06 -7.72
CA THR A 76 -12.00 7.68 -9.08
C THR A 76 -13.51 7.77 -9.33
N GLU A 77 -14.32 7.94 -8.28
CA GLU A 77 -15.78 8.16 -8.37
C GLU A 77 -16.14 9.66 -8.39
N GLY A 78 -15.16 10.55 -8.25
CA GLY A 78 -15.33 12.00 -8.22
C GLY A 78 -15.73 12.56 -6.85
N ASN A 79 -15.61 11.76 -5.78
CA ASN A 79 -15.81 12.27 -4.42
C ASN A 79 -14.60 13.10 -3.99
N SER A 80 -14.87 14.26 -3.38
CA SER A 80 -13.83 15.12 -2.85
C SER A 80 -13.24 14.56 -1.56
N LEU A 81 -11.91 14.57 -1.46
CA LEU A 81 -11.14 14.14 -0.29
C LEU A 81 -10.64 15.33 0.57
N VAL A 82 -11.05 16.56 0.24
CA VAL A 82 -10.66 17.78 0.97
C VAL A 82 -11.09 17.70 2.44
N GLY A 83 -10.19 18.06 3.34
CA GLY A 83 -10.39 18.08 4.78
C GLY A 83 -10.09 16.74 5.48
N LEU A 84 -9.70 15.70 4.74
CA LEU A 84 -9.14 14.50 5.34
C LEU A 84 -7.76 14.81 5.94
N LYS A 85 -7.55 14.32 7.17
CA LYS A 85 -6.30 14.47 7.91
C LYS A 85 -5.82 13.10 8.41
N SER A 86 -4.52 12.87 8.35
CA SER A 86 -3.86 11.78 9.06
C SER A 86 -2.83 12.36 10.02
N GLU A 87 -2.84 11.90 11.27
CA GLU A 87 -1.85 12.20 12.32
C GLU A 87 -1.03 10.96 12.70
N ASN A 88 -1.32 9.82 12.05
CA ASN A 88 -0.64 8.57 12.29
C ASN A 88 0.41 8.36 11.19
N LEU A 89 1.61 8.91 11.43
CA LEU A 89 2.75 8.70 10.56
C LEU A 89 3.65 7.61 11.13
N THR A 90 3.83 6.55 10.34
CA THR A 90 4.73 5.45 10.69
C THR A 90 6.17 5.92 10.54
N ALA A 91 6.97 5.70 11.58
CA ALA A 91 8.39 6.04 11.55
C ALA A 91 9.11 5.17 10.52
N LEU A 92 10.00 5.76 9.70
CA LEU A 92 10.74 5.03 8.66
C LEU A 92 11.42 3.77 9.22
N ALA A 93 12.13 3.90 10.35
CA ALA A 93 12.85 2.79 10.98
C ALA A 93 11.94 1.67 11.56
N ALA A 94 10.61 1.80 11.48
CA ALA A 94 9.69 0.73 11.85
C ALA A 94 9.56 -0.33 10.73
N GLY A 95 10.00 -0.02 9.52
CA GLY A 95 9.79 -0.85 8.33
C GLY A 95 8.34 -0.81 7.82
N PRO A 96 8.06 -1.49 6.69
CA PRO A 96 6.77 -1.40 6.03
C PRO A 96 5.73 -2.32 6.71
N SER A 97 4.51 -1.83 6.94
CA SER A 97 3.37 -2.65 7.40
C SER A 97 2.23 -2.68 6.38
N LEU A 98 1.43 -3.74 6.41
CA LEU A 98 0.15 -3.79 5.67
C LEU A 98 -0.83 -2.74 6.19
N VAL A 99 -1.43 -1.98 5.28
CA VAL A 99 -2.45 -0.96 5.56
C VAL A 99 -3.77 -1.19 4.82
N PHE A 100 -3.76 -2.00 3.78
CA PHE A 100 -4.98 -2.37 3.07
C PHE A 100 -4.84 -3.75 2.42
N ALA A 101 -5.97 -4.45 2.31
CA ALA A 101 -6.08 -5.69 1.55
C ALA A 101 -7.46 -5.79 0.91
N GLU A 102 -7.51 -6.14 -0.38
CA GLU A 102 -8.77 -6.25 -1.13
C GLU A 102 -8.81 -7.54 -1.95
N LEU A 103 -9.96 -8.22 -1.87
CA LEU A 103 -10.23 -9.46 -2.57
C LEU A 103 -10.72 -9.19 -3.99
N PHE A 104 -10.11 -9.86 -4.95
CA PHE A 104 -10.45 -9.83 -6.36
C PHE A 104 -10.68 -11.23 -6.93
N ALA A 105 -11.57 -11.30 -7.92
CA ALA A 105 -11.65 -12.45 -8.81
C ALA A 105 -10.37 -12.53 -9.66
N PRO A 106 -9.89 -13.73 -10.02
CA PRO A 106 -8.61 -13.92 -10.73
C PRO A 106 -8.58 -13.25 -12.12
N GLY A 107 -9.74 -13.00 -12.73
CA GLY A 107 -9.87 -12.31 -14.02
C GLY A 107 -10.28 -10.83 -13.90
N ALA A 108 -10.11 -10.20 -12.74
CA ALA A 108 -10.37 -8.77 -12.60
C ALA A 108 -9.41 -7.96 -13.48
N LEU A 109 -9.93 -6.88 -14.08
CA LEU A 109 -9.11 -5.95 -14.87
C LEU A 109 -8.04 -5.32 -13.97
N GLY A 110 -6.79 -5.34 -14.40
CA GLY A 110 -5.63 -4.92 -13.62
C GLY A 110 -4.81 -6.06 -13.01
N LEU A 111 -5.26 -7.31 -13.12
CA LEU A 111 -4.50 -8.49 -12.64
C LEU A 111 -3.95 -9.35 -13.79
N GLU A 112 -4.01 -8.85 -15.03
CA GLU A 112 -3.64 -9.62 -16.21
C GLU A 112 -2.15 -9.99 -16.21
N GLY A 113 -1.86 -11.28 -16.03
CA GLY A 113 -0.48 -11.81 -16.05
C GLY A 113 0.18 -11.90 -14.67
N GLU A 114 -0.47 -11.38 -13.62
CA GLU A 114 0.07 -11.37 -12.26
C GLU A 114 -0.06 -12.72 -11.56
N CYS A 115 -1.17 -13.41 -11.83
CA CYS A 115 -1.49 -14.70 -11.23
C CYS A 115 -1.58 -15.81 -12.29
N SER A 116 -1.20 -17.03 -11.91
CA SER A 116 -1.32 -18.21 -12.77
C SER A 116 -2.77 -18.64 -12.98
N GLU A 117 -3.05 -19.47 -14.00
CA GLU A 117 -4.39 -20.02 -14.28
C GLU A 117 -4.95 -20.91 -13.14
N GLU A 118 -4.10 -21.37 -12.21
CA GLU A 118 -4.51 -22.15 -11.03
C GLU A 118 -5.12 -21.27 -9.92
N THR A 119 -5.09 -19.94 -10.10
CA THR A 119 -5.57 -18.97 -9.12
C THR A 119 -7.10 -18.91 -9.13
N ALA A 120 -7.71 -19.17 -7.97
CA ALA A 120 -9.15 -19.09 -7.77
C ALA A 120 -9.59 -17.73 -7.21
N GLN A 121 -8.71 -17.03 -6.51
CA GLN A 121 -8.92 -15.66 -6.01
C GLN A 121 -7.56 -14.97 -5.80
N ALA A 122 -7.55 -13.64 -5.87
CA ALA A 122 -6.37 -12.84 -5.64
C ALA A 122 -6.63 -11.82 -4.52
N VAL A 123 -5.65 -11.61 -3.65
CA VAL A 123 -5.71 -10.54 -2.64
C VAL A 123 -4.66 -9.49 -2.99
N LEU A 124 -5.09 -8.30 -3.37
CA LEU A 124 -4.20 -7.16 -3.55
C LEU A 124 -3.88 -6.57 -2.18
N LEU A 125 -2.59 -6.53 -1.85
CA LEU A 125 -2.07 -6.00 -0.60
C LEU A 125 -1.49 -4.61 -0.86
N THR A 126 -1.73 -3.68 0.06
CA THR A 126 -1.06 -2.38 0.05
C THR A 126 -0.28 -2.20 1.35
N TRP A 127 1.00 -1.85 1.20
CA TRP A 127 1.94 -1.55 2.27
C TRP A 127 2.05 -0.04 2.50
N GLU A 128 2.54 0.38 3.66
CA GLU A 128 2.73 1.82 3.98
C GLU A 128 3.72 2.54 3.05
N GLY A 129 4.61 1.80 2.41
CA GLY A 129 5.60 2.29 1.47
C GLY A 129 6.09 1.15 0.58
N GLY A 130 7.01 1.46 -0.33
CA GLY A 130 7.52 0.47 -1.28
C GLY A 130 8.10 -0.76 -0.58
N VAL A 131 7.94 -1.95 -1.15
CA VAL A 131 8.40 -3.20 -0.55
C VAL A 131 9.25 -4.03 -1.49
N THR A 132 10.25 -4.67 -0.92
CA THR A 132 11.15 -5.61 -1.59
C THR A 132 11.50 -6.76 -0.65
N GLY A 133 12.22 -7.76 -1.14
CA GLY A 133 12.97 -8.68 -0.29
C GLY A 133 14.24 -8.00 0.29
N PRO A 134 14.96 -8.69 1.19
CA PRO A 134 16.15 -8.13 1.83
C PRO A 134 17.17 -7.61 0.82
N GLN A 135 17.79 -6.46 1.13
CA GLN A 135 18.79 -5.78 0.30
C GLN A 135 18.27 -5.40 -1.08
N SER A 136 17.02 -4.94 -1.15
CA SER A 136 16.33 -4.62 -2.42
C SER A 136 16.25 -5.80 -3.38
N GLY A 137 16.17 -7.02 -2.84
CA GLY A 137 15.98 -8.23 -3.62
C GLY A 137 14.54 -8.38 -4.10
N ASN A 138 14.32 -9.17 -5.13
CA ASN A 138 12.98 -9.53 -5.57
C ASN A 138 12.20 -10.27 -4.48
N LEU A 139 10.88 -10.12 -4.49
CA LEU A 139 9.96 -10.95 -3.72
C LEU A 139 10.04 -12.39 -4.23
N ALA A 140 10.28 -13.31 -3.32
CA ALA A 140 10.52 -14.71 -3.64
C ALA A 140 9.87 -15.64 -2.61
N GLU A 141 10.32 -16.89 -2.61
CA GLU A 141 9.76 -17.95 -1.77
C GLU A 141 9.78 -17.63 -0.27
N ALA A 142 10.79 -16.89 0.18
CA ALA A 142 10.88 -16.45 1.58
C ALA A 142 9.70 -15.55 1.96
N GLN A 143 9.36 -14.58 1.11
CA GLN A 143 8.22 -13.68 1.31
C GLN A 143 6.89 -14.41 1.17
N ARG A 144 6.75 -15.28 0.17
CA ARG A 144 5.54 -16.09 -0.04
C ARG A 144 5.21 -16.94 1.18
N THR A 145 6.20 -17.60 1.75
CA THR A 145 6.02 -18.49 2.91
C THR A 145 5.96 -17.78 4.26
N ALA A 146 6.34 -16.50 4.31
CA ALA A 146 6.15 -15.64 5.47
C ALA A 146 4.72 -15.07 5.59
N MET A 147 3.96 -15.10 4.50
CA MET A 147 2.55 -14.71 4.47
C MET A 147 1.64 -15.91 4.76
N SER A 148 0.52 -15.66 5.42
CA SER A 148 -0.59 -16.59 5.52
C SER A 148 -1.93 -15.87 5.39
N VAL A 149 -2.90 -16.54 4.75
CA VAL A 149 -4.25 -16.02 4.57
C VAL A 149 -5.23 -16.87 5.35
N LEU A 150 -6.06 -16.24 6.18
CA LEU A 150 -7.22 -16.89 6.80
C LEU A 150 -8.38 -16.83 5.83
N LEU A 151 -9.02 -17.97 5.61
CA LEU A 151 -10.22 -18.10 4.78
C LEU A 151 -11.47 -18.14 5.67
N GLU A 152 -12.62 -17.82 5.08
CA GLU A 152 -13.91 -17.81 5.76
C GLU A 152 -14.28 -19.17 6.38
N ASN A 153 -13.85 -20.28 5.76
CA ASN A 153 -14.03 -21.64 6.29
C ASN A 153 -13.15 -21.96 7.53
N GLY A 154 -12.32 -21.02 7.97
CA GLY A 154 -11.42 -21.14 9.12
C GLY A 154 -10.05 -21.74 8.81
N GLU A 155 -9.79 -22.13 7.56
CA GLU A 155 -8.49 -22.63 7.14
C GLU A 155 -7.48 -21.50 6.98
N ARG A 156 -6.22 -21.80 7.29
CA ARG A 156 -5.09 -20.90 7.04
C ARG A 156 -4.22 -21.49 5.95
N VAL A 157 -4.01 -20.73 4.89
CA VAL A 157 -3.28 -21.15 3.69
C VAL A 157 -2.10 -20.23 3.38
N LEU A 158 -1.19 -20.70 2.54
CA LEU A 158 -0.11 -19.91 1.97
C LEU A 158 -0.46 -19.59 0.51
N PRO A 159 -0.14 -18.40 -0.01
CA PRO A 159 -0.38 -18.10 -1.42
C PRO A 159 0.39 -19.03 -2.36
N LEU A 160 -0.18 -19.33 -3.52
CA LEU A 160 0.50 -20.08 -4.59
C LEU A 160 1.73 -19.34 -5.10
N SER A 161 1.58 -18.02 -5.30
CA SER A 161 2.61 -17.11 -5.78
C SER A 161 2.35 -15.70 -5.24
N LEU A 162 3.37 -14.86 -5.36
CA LEU A 162 3.24 -13.41 -5.27
C LEU A 162 3.30 -12.87 -6.71
N GLY A 163 2.30 -12.10 -7.11
CA GLY A 163 2.31 -11.26 -8.31
C GLY A 163 2.68 -9.83 -7.91
N ASP A 164 2.91 -8.99 -8.92
CA ASP A 164 3.34 -7.60 -8.76
C ASP A 164 4.64 -7.49 -7.93
N ASP A 165 5.77 -7.83 -8.59
CA ASP A 165 7.14 -7.79 -8.02
C ASP A 165 7.91 -6.52 -8.46
N ASP A 166 7.15 -5.48 -8.73
CA ASP A 166 7.60 -4.11 -8.89
C ASP A 166 7.93 -3.52 -7.50
N PRO A 167 8.92 -2.60 -7.36
CA PRO A 167 9.33 -2.08 -6.05
C PRO A 167 8.41 -0.97 -5.50
N ASP A 168 7.16 -0.90 -5.94
CA ASP A 168 6.11 -0.09 -5.34
C ASP A 168 5.59 -0.71 -4.02
N ASN A 169 4.44 -0.21 -3.55
CA ASN A 169 3.84 -0.62 -2.29
C ASN A 169 2.68 -1.62 -2.44
N HIS A 170 2.55 -2.27 -3.59
CA HIS A 170 1.54 -3.28 -3.86
C HIS A 170 2.18 -4.65 -4.04
N VAL A 171 1.44 -5.67 -3.62
CA VAL A 171 1.81 -7.09 -3.82
C VAL A 171 0.53 -7.88 -3.98
N ILE A 172 0.48 -8.81 -4.93
CA ILE A 172 -0.69 -9.64 -5.15
C ILE A 172 -0.46 -11.05 -4.59
N ALA A 173 -1.28 -11.47 -3.63
CA ALA A 173 -1.30 -12.85 -3.14
C ALA A 173 -2.28 -13.70 -3.97
N CYS A 174 -1.76 -14.59 -4.82
CA CYS A 174 -2.58 -15.50 -5.64
C CYS A 174 -2.92 -16.76 -4.84
N LEU A 175 -4.21 -17.10 -4.69
CA LEU A 175 -4.69 -18.24 -3.88
C LEU A 175 -5.35 -19.31 -4.77
N ALA A 176 -5.17 -20.59 -4.42
CA ALA A 176 -5.80 -21.72 -5.13
C ALA A 176 -7.22 -22.00 -4.63
N GLU A 177 -7.49 -21.56 -3.41
CA GLU A 177 -8.69 -21.89 -2.66
C GLU A 177 -9.87 -21.06 -3.12
N THR A 178 -11.07 -21.62 -3.02
CA THR A 178 -12.32 -20.95 -3.40
C THR A 178 -13.07 -20.34 -2.22
N SER A 179 -12.75 -20.75 -0.98
CA SER A 179 -13.30 -20.10 0.22
C SER A 179 -12.74 -18.68 0.31
N PRO A 180 -13.56 -17.63 0.44
CA PRO A 180 -13.08 -16.25 0.42
C PRO A 180 -12.02 -15.97 1.48
N ALA A 181 -10.98 -15.23 1.11
CA ALA A 181 -10.00 -14.67 2.04
C ALA A 181 -10.67 -13.62 2.94
N VAL A 182 -10.39 -13.70 4.24
CA VAL A 182 -10.96 -12.77 5.25
C VAL A 182 -9.91 -11.96 5.99
N SER A 183 -8.67 -12.46 6.10
CA SER A 183 -7.56 -11.69 6.66
C SER A 183 -6.22 -12.18 6.13
N VAL A 184 -5.25 -11.30 6.01
CA VAL A 184 -3.86 -11.64 5.67
C VAL A 184 -2.95 -11.32 6.85
N SER A 185 -2.00 -12.21 7.14
CA SER A 185 -0.97 -12.01 8.15
C SER A 185 0.42 -12.25 7.56
N VAL A 186 1.38 -11.40 7.90
CA VAL A 186 2.79 -11.52 7.49
C VAL A 186 3.69 -11.52 8.71
N ILE A 187 4.63 -12.47 8.74
CA ILE A 187 5.64 -12.58 9.81
C ILE A 187 6.68 -11.46 9.64
N ALA A 188 7.23 -10.98 10.75
CA ALA A 188 8.27 -9.96 10.76
C ALA A 188 9.55 -10.40 10.02
N GLY A 189 10.23 -9.46 9.36
CA GLY A 189 11.60 -9.65 8.87
C GLY A 189 11.77 -10.18 7.45
N PHE A 190 10.73 -10.16 6.62
CA PHE A 190 10.76 -10.73 5.26
C PHE A 190 10.56 -9.71 4.16
N PHE A 191 9.76 -8.69 4.39
CA PHE A 191 9.54 -7.56 3.49
C PHE A 191 10.33 -6.37 4.01
N HIS A 192 10.95 -5.62 3.10
CA HIS A 192 11.87 -4.53 3.41
C HIS A 192 11.47 -3.29 2.62
N ASP A 193 11.54 -2.14 3.28
CA ASP A 193 11.37 -0.86 2.59
C ASP A 193 12.61 -0.48 1.77
N PRO A 194 12.61 0.65 1.03
CA PRO A 194 13.79 1.10 0.29
C PRO A 194 15.03 1.41 1.15
N GLY A 195 14.86 1.60 2.46
CA GLY A 195 15.93 1.75 3.45
C GLY A 195 16.51 0.42 3.94
N ASP A 196 15.96 -0.71 3.48
CA ASP A 196 16.22 -2.08 3.93
C ASP A 196 15.73 -2.35 5.37
N ASP A 197 14.83 -1.52 5.89
CA ASP A 197 14.23 -1.72 7.21
C ASP A 197 13.17 -2.83 7.15
N PRO A 198 13.28 -3.89 7.98
CA PRO A 198 12.40 -5.05 7.90
C PRO A 198 11.01 -4.76 8.47
N ASN A 199 9.99 -5.36 7.85
CA ASN A 199 8.61 -5.29 8.32
C ASN A 199 8.45 -5.86 9.75
N PRO A 200 7.59 -5.26 10.58
CA PRO A 200 7.11 -5.92 11.79
C PRO A 200 6.11 -7.03 11.43
N ALA A 201 5.72 -7.83 12.42
CA ALA A 201 4.59 -8.74 12.23
C ALA A 201 3.31 -7.90 12.03
N THR A 202 2.60 -8.14 10.94
CA THR A 202 1.42 -7.35 10.57
C THR A 202 0.26 -8.26 10.15
N SER A 203 -0.96 -7.81 10.38
CA SER A 203 -2.18 -8.50 9.97
C SER A 203 -3.30 -7.50 9.73
N ILE A 204 -4.07 -7.70 8.66
CA ILE A 204 -5.22 -6.86 8.33
C ILE A 204 -6.37 -7.71 7.78
N ASP A 205 -7.60 -7.23 7.97
CA ASP A 205 -8.79 -7.82 7.36
C ASP A 205 -8.81 -7.54 5.86
N VAL A 206 -9.34 -8.50 5.09
CA VAL A 206 -9.52 -8.38 3.65
C VAL A 206 -10.88 -7.78 3.37
N VAL A 207 -10.90 -6.68 2.62
CA VAL A 207 -12.13 -6.07 2.13
C VAL A 207 -12.59 -6.81 0.89
N SER A 208 -13.81 -7.34 0.92
CA SER A 208 -14.45 -7.90 -0.28
C SER A 208 -15.32 -6.85 -0.95
N LYS A 209 -14.97 -6.48 -2.19
CA LYS A 209 -15.87 -5.76 -3.11
C LYS A 209 -16.57 -6.69 -4.10
N ILE A 210 -16.71 -7.97 -3.76
CA ILE A 210 -17.60 -8.86 -4.55
C ILE A 210 -19.03 -8.34 -4.37
N THR A 211 -19.41 -7.39 -5.20
CA THR A 211 -20.80 -6.99 -5.44
C THR A 211 -21.58 -8.25 -5.78
N GLU A 212 -22.62 -8.54 -5.00
CA GLU A 212 -23.74 -9.36 -5.46
C GLU A 212 -24.38 -8.78 -6.73
#